data_AF-A0A533Y1W1-F1
#
_entry.id   AF-A0A533Y1W1-F1
#
_cell.length_a   1.000
_cell.length_b   1.000
_cell.length_c   1.000
_cell.angle_alpha   90.00
_cell.angle_beta   90.00
_cell.angle_gamma   90.00
#
_symmetry.space_group_name_H-M   'P 1'
#
loop_
_entity.id
_entity.type
_entity.pdbx_description
1 polymer ?
#
loop_
_entity_poly.entity_id
_entity_poly.type
_entity_poly.pdbx_seq_one_letter_code
_entity_poly.pdbx_strand_id
1 'polypeptide(L)'
;MQATRQPPPDCWAGPTAGCARSRRRDRVIDCHVHLAALRTTDNGCYISPRLLNSPLFRYLRWKHRLPIEDAARSNQKYVEGLLLELRKSQYVKKAVLLGMDGVYDANGMLDAEKTEFLVGNDYVLNLARSYPNEFLPGVSINPQRRDALDELDRCVTAGAKLVKVLPNTQG
;
A
#
# COMPACT_ATOMS: atom_id res chain seq x y z
N MET A 1 -50.10 13.36 43.28
CA MET A 1 -49.16 12.36 43.86
C MET A 1 -48.24 11.88 42.75
N GLN A 2 -47.07 12.51 42.60
CA GLN A 2 -46.05 12.10 41.63
C GLN A 2 -44.96 11.34 42.38
N ALA A 3 -44.76 10.07 42.02
CA ALA A 3 -43.68 9.25 42.55
C ALA A 3 -42.42 9.47 41.69
N THR A 4 -41.45 10.18 42.25
CA THR A 4 -40.09 10.33 41.70
C THR A 4 -39.36 8.99 41.80
N ARG A 5 -39.08 8.34 40.66
CA ARG A 5 -38.15 7.21 40.59
C ARG A 5 -36.73 7.76 40.50
N GLN A 6 -35.89 7.44 41.49
CA GLN A 6 -34.45 7.68 41.41
C GLN A 6 -33.79 6.69 40.43
N PRO A 7 -32.80 7.12 39.64
CA PRO A 7 -32.03 6.25 38.77
C PRO A 7 -31.04 5.36 39.56
N PRO A 8 -30.59 4.23 38.97
CA PRO A 8 -29.69 3.28 39.62
C PRO A 8 -28.30 3.88 39.95
N PRO A 9 -27.60 3.34 40.97
CA PRO A 9 -26.41 3.96 41.58
C PRO A 9 -25.15 4.01 40.71
N ASP A 10 -25.21 3.57 39.45
CA ASP A 10 -24.07 3.60 38.50
C ASP A 10 -24.20 4.69 37.44
N CYS A 11 -25.22 5.54 37.50
CA CYS A 11 -25.32 6.74 36.66
C CYS A 11 -24.61 7.93 37.31
N TRP A 12 -23.29 7.80 37.53
CA TRP A 12 -22.44 8.94 37.83
C TRP A 12 -22.05 9.62 36.53
N ALA A 13 -22.41 10.90 36.39
CA ALA A 13 -21.82 11.79 35.41
C ALA A 13 -20.29 11.71 35.55
N GLY A 14 -19.66 11.05 34.57
CA GLY A 14 -18.23 10.76 34.61
C GLY A 14 -17.39 12.03 34.53
N PRO A 15 -16.25 12.09 35.23
CA PRO A 15 -15.35 13.24 35.18
C PRO A 15 -14.76 13.40 33.78
N THR A 16 -14.59 14.64 33.35
CA THR A 16 -13.85 15.09 32.14
C THR A 16 -12.34 14.81 32.23
N ALA A 17 -11.95 13.63 32.73
CA ALA A 17 -10.59 13.14 32.73
C ALA A 17 -10.38 12.30 31.46
N GLY A 18 -9.57 12.85 30.56
CA GLY A 18 -9.38 12.41 29.19
C GLY A 18 -9.31 10.89 28.99
N CYS A 19 -10.00 10.46 27.95
CA CYS A 19 -10.02 9.11 27.36
C CYS A 19 -8.66 8.68 26.77
N ALA A 20 -7.55 9.06 27.41
CA ALA A 20 -6.23 8.55 27.10
C ALA A 20 -6.08 7.21 27.81
N ARG A 21 -6.62 6.14 27.20
CA ARG A 21 -6.12 4.78 27.46
C ARG A 21 -4.60 4.87 27.43
N SER A 22 -3.92 4.29 28.43
CA SER A 22 -2.47 4.16 28.37
C SER A 22 -2.12 3.59 26.99
N ARG A 23 -1.32 4.34 26.20
CA ARG A 23 -0.86 3.84 24.90
C ARG A 23 -0.08 2.58 25.24
N ARG A 24 -0.69 1.42 25.04
CA ARG A 24 0.04 0.16 25.02
C ARG A 24 1.25 0.41 24.11
N ARG A 25 2.42 -0.12 24.45
CA ARG A 25 3.56 -0.21 23.52
C ARG A 25 3.24 -1.21 22.40
N ASP A 26 2.04 -1.11 21.84
CA ASP A 26 1.57 -1.96 20.78
C ASP A 26 2.27 -1.48 19.52
N ARG A 27 3.08 -2.38 18.97
CA ARG A 27 3.72 -2.13 17.70
C ARG A 27 2.62 -2.00 16.64
N VAL A 28 2.66 -0.93 15.86
CA VAL A 28 1.66 -0.59 14.85
C VAL A 28 1.97 -1.23 13.50
N ILE A 29 0.97 -1.29 12.63
CA ILE A 29 1.13 -1.63 11.22
C ILE A 29 0.93 -0.34 10.43
N ASP A 30 1.90 0.01 9.59
CA ASP A 30 1.72 1.09 8.61
C ASP A 30 0.88 0.54 7.46
N CYS A 31 -0.30 1.11 7.24
CA CYS A 31 -1.23 0.63 6.22
C CYS A 31 -0.98 1.24 4.83
N HIS A 32 -0.05 2.19 4.69
CA HIS A 32 0.11 2.95 3.46
C HIS A 32 1.59 3.15 3.11
N VAL A 33 2.23 2.08 2.65
CA VAL A 33 3.59 2.16 2.08
C VAL A 33 3.52 2.00 0.57
N HIS A 34 3.91 3.06 -0.14
CA HIS A 34 4.05 3.03 -1.58
C HIS A 34 5.26 2.19 -1.98
N LEU A 35 5.05 1.29 -2.94
CA LEU A 35 6.12 0.60 -3.63
C LEU A 35 6.37 1.31 -4.97
N ALA A 36 7.61 1.27 -5.45
CA ALA A 36 7.97 1.70 -6.79
C ALA A 36 8.98 0.71 -7.38
N ALA A 37 8.79 0.33 -8.64
CA ALA A 37 9.68 -0.60 -9.31
C ALA A 37 9.79 -0.27 -10.80
N LEU A 38 11.02 -0.27 -11.30
CA LEU A 38 11.31 -0.25 -12.73
C LEU A 38 10.86 -1.56 -13.37
N ARG A 39 10.47 -1.50 -14.64
CA ARG A 39 10.02 -2.66 -15.40
C ARG A 39 11.13 -3.71 -15.51
N THR A 40 10.84 -4.94 -15.12
CA THR A 40 11.63 -6.15 -15.46
C THR A 40 10.80 -7.06 -16.34
N THR A 41 11.36 -8.18 -16.80
CA THR A 41 10.68 -9.15 -17.66
C THR A 41 9.40 -9.72 -17.03
N ASP A 42 9.34 -9.79 -15.69
CA ASP A 42 8.41 -10.63 -14.95
C ASP A 42 7.69 -9.93 -13.77
N ASN A 43 8.05 -8.69 -13.42
CA ASN A 43 7.45 -8.04 -12.25
C ASN A 43 6.09 -7.36 -12.54
N GLY A 44 5.73 -7.20 -13.81
CA GLY A 44 4.50 -6.50 -14.18
C GLY A 44 4.44 -5.05 -13.71
N CYS A 45 5.56 -4.42 -13.36
CA CYS A 45 5.63 -3.01 -12.93
C CYS A 45 6.02 -2.09 -14.08
N TYR A 46 5.61 -0.83 -14.00
CA TYR A 46 5.89 0.17 -15.00
C TYR A 46 5.97 1.58 -14.41
N ILE A 47 6.92 2.35 -14.91
CA ILE A 47 7.01 3.78 -14.68
C ILE A 47 7.24 4.41 -16.04
N SER A 48 6.42 5.38 -16.43
CA SER A 48 6.54 6.02 -17.72
C SER A 48 7.90 6.73 -17.86
N PRO A 49 8.43 6.85 -19.09
CA PRO A 49 9.61 7.67 -19.33
C PRO A 49 9.42 9.13 -18.89
N ARG A 50 8.19 9.65 -19.00
CA ARG A 50 7.85 11.01 -18.57
C ARG A 50 8.04 11.18 -17.06
N LEU A 51 7.50 10.26 -16.26
CA LEU A 51 7.62 10.29 -14.81
C LEU A 51 9.07 10.04 -14.35
N LEU A 52 9.78 9.08 -14.97
CA LEU A 52 11.21 8.80 -14.70
C LEU A 52 12.12 10.03 -14.94
N ASN A 53 11.74 10.87 -15.90
CA ASN A 53 12.46 12.09 -16.25
C ASN A 53 12.02 13.34 -15.47
N SER A 54 10.99 13.24 -14.64
CA SER A 54 10.56 14.35 -13.81
C SER A 54 11.65 14.77 -12.80
N PRO A 55 11.76 16.07 -12.46
CA PRO A 55 12.75 16.55 -11.48
C PRO A 55 12.65 15.83 -10.12
N LEU A 56 11.43 15.56 -9.66
CA LEU A 56 11.17 14.83 -8.42
C LEU A 56 11.73 13.41 -8.48
N PHE A 57 11.47 12.66 -9.55
CA PHE A 57 11.94 11.28 -9.65
C PHE A 57 13.46 11.21 -9.81
N ARG A 58 14.06 12.17 -10.53
CA ARG A 58 15.52 12.32 -10.61
C ARG A 58 16.14 12.57 -9.24
N TYR A 59 15.55 13.46 -8.43
CA TYR A 59 15.99 13.72 -7.07
C TYR A 59 15.88 12.48 -6.17
N LEU A 60 14.74 11.79 -6.19
CA LEU A 60 14.54 10.57 -5.38
C LEU A 60 15.55 9.47 -5.75
N ARG A 61 15.79 9.25 -7.04
CA ARG A 61 16.81 8.30 -7.50
C ARG A 61 18.20 8.65 -6.99
N TRP A 62 18.58 9.92 -7.08
CA TRP A 62 19.88 10.39 -6.58
C TRP A 62 20.01 10.18 -5.07
N LYS A 63 18.99 10.60 -4.30
CA LYS A 63 18.94 10.45 -2.84
C LYS A 63 19.09 8.99 -2.40
N HIS A 64 18.42 8.08 -3.09
CA HIS A 64 18.41 6.65 -2.77
C HIS A 64 19.47 5.82 -3.53
N ARG A 65 20.32 6.46 -4.35
CA ARG A 65 21.40 5.82 -5.14
C ARG A 65 20.92 4.62 -5.96
N LEU A 66 19.80 4.81 -6.64
CA LEU A 66 19.12 3.79 -7.45
C LEU A 66 19.69 3.77 -8.88
N PRO A 67 20.37 2.69 -9.31
CA PRO A 67 20.85 2.56 -10.70
C PRO A 67 19.66 2.46 -11.66
N ILE A 68 19.74 3.04 -12.85
CA ILE A 68 18.65 2.97 -13.85
C ILE A 68 18.97 1.97 -14.96
N GLU A 69 20.25 1.74 -15.19
CA GLU A 69 20.81 0.78 -16.14
C GLU A 69 20.51 -0.67 -15.76
N ASP A 70 20.21 -0.93 -14.49
CA ASP A 70 19.87 -2.24 -13.95
C ASP A 70 18.60 -2.15 -13.11
N ALA A 71 17.47 -2.38 -13.77
CA ALA A 71 16.14 -2.32 -13.15
C ALA A 71 16.00 -3.28 -11.97
N ALA A 72 16.50 -4.52 -12.12
CA ALA A 72 16.40 -5.54 -11.07
C ALA A 72 17.17 -5.11 -9.81
N ARG A 73 18.42 -4.66 -9.99
CA ARG A 73 19.23 -4.16 -8.87
C ARG A 73 18.65 -2.90 -8.23
N SER A 74 18.06 -2.01 -9.04
CA SER A 74 17.37 -0.82 -8.55
C SER A 74 16.21 -1.17 -7.64
N ASN A 75 15.35 -2.08 -8.10
CA ASN A 75 14.18 -2.55 -7.37
C ASN A 75 14.58 -3.24 -6.06
N GLN A 76 15.60 -4.09 -6.12
CA GLN A 76 16.14 -4.77 -4.95
C GLN A 76 16.66 -3.76 -3.92
N LYS A 77 17.49 -2.80 -4.32
CA LYS A 77 18.01 -1.75 -3.41
C LYS A 77 16.89 -0.95 -2.76
N TYR A 78 15.85 -0.63 -3.52
CA TYR A 78 14.70 0.10 -2.99
C TYR A 78 13.99 -0.71 -1.88
N VAL A 79 13.75 -2.00 -2.11
CA VAL A 79 13.14 -2.91 -1.12
C VAL A 79 14.04 -3.10 0.09
N GLU A 80 15.35 -3.27 -0.10
CA GLU A 80 16.33 -3.37 0.99
C GLU A 80 16.34 -2.11 1.87
N GLY A 81 16.23 -0.93 1.26
CA GLY A 81 16.09 0.34 1.98
C GLY A 81 14.81 0.38 2.83
N LEU A 82 13.67 -0.05 2.28
CA LEU A 82 12.41 -0.13 3.04
C LEU A 82 12.52 -1.12 4.21
N LEU A 83 13.09 -2.30 3.99
CA LEU A 83 13.30 -3.30 5.03
C LEU A 83 14.21 -2.77 6.14
N LEU A 84 15.29 -2.07 5.77
CA LEU A 84 16.22 -1.48 6.73
C LEU A 84 15.52 -0.47 7.63
N GLU A 85 14.73 0.44 7.06
CA GLU A 85 14.01 1.45 7.82
C GLU A 85 12.92 0.84 8.71
N LEU A 86 12.19 -0.16 8.21
CA LEU A 86 11.19 -0.87 8.99
C LEU A 86 11.82 -1.64 10.16
N ARG A 87 12.94 -2.33 9.94
CA ARG A 87 13.65 -3.08 11.00
C ARG A 87 14.27 -2.20 12.07
N LYS A 88 14.65 -0.96 11.72
CA LYS A 88 15.11 0.05 12.67
C LYS A 88 13.96 0.68 13.48
N SER A 89 12.73 0.57 12.98
CA SER A 89 11.57 1.20 13.64
C SER A 89 11.30 0.57 15.00
N GLN A 90 11.16 1.42 16.02
CA GLN A 90 10.79 0.98 17.36
C GLN A 90 9.28 0.67 17.48
N TYR A 91 8.47 1.31 16.62
CA TYR A 91 7.02 1.32 16.75
C TYR A 91 6.31 0.60 15.62
N VAL A 92 6.85 0.62 14.40
CA VAL A 92 6.19 -0.02 13.24
C VAL A 92 6.72 -1.44 13.10
N LYS A 93 5.82 -2.43 13.20
CA LYS A 93 6.18 -3.86 13.08
C LYS A 93 6.10 -4.36 11.65
N LYS A 94 5.07 -3.93 10.91
CA LYS A 94 4.82 -4.33 9.53
C LYS A 94 4.36 -3.14 8.70
N ALA A 95 4.58 -3.25 7.40
CA ALA A 95 4.07 -2.32 6.40
C ALA A 95 3.16 -3.06 5.41
N VAL A 96 2.03 -2.46 5.06
CA VAL A 96 1.22 -2.87 3.91
C VAL A 96 1.83 -2.25 2.67
N LEU A 97 2.41 -3.09 1.81
CA LEU A 97 2.93 -2.68 0.51
C LEU A 97 1.78 -2.49 -0.45
N LEU A 98 1.62 -1.27 -0.95
CA LEU A 98 0.54 -0.93 -1.86
C LEU A 98 0.95 -1.10 -3.32
N GLY A 99 0.16 -1.88 -4.04
CA GLY A 99 0.12 -1.88 -5.48
C GLY A 99 -0.42 -0.57 -6.05
N MET A 100 -0.33 -0.45 -7.37
CA MET A 100 -0.87 0.65 -8.13
C MET A 100 -1.32 0.08 -9.47
N ASP A 101 -2.63 0.09 -9.72
CA ASP A 101 -3.18 -0.38 -10.99
C ASP A 101 -3.15 0.73 -12.06
N GLY A 102 -3.26 0.35 -13.33
CA GLY A 102 -3.22 1.28 -14.46
C GLY A 102 -4.57 1.91 -14.80
N VAL A 103 -4.57 2.62 -15.93
CA VAL A 103 -5.76 3.16 -16.59
C VAL A 103 -6.29 2.13 -17.58
N TYR A 104 -7.61 1.98 -17.70
CA TYR A 104 -8.23 1.00 -18.59
C TYR A 104 -9.16 1.70 -19.58
N ASP A 105 -9.23 1.17 -20.80
CA ASP A 105 -10.12 1.66 -21.85
C ASP A 105 -11.58 1.20 -21.65
N ALA A 106 -12.47 1.59 -22.57
CA ALA A 106 -13.89 1.21 -22.52
C ALA A 106 -14.13 -0.31 -22.64
N ASN A 107 -13.16 -1.08 -23.11
CA ASN A 107 -13.22 -2.54 -23.18
C ASN A 107 -12.61 -3.20 -21.93
N GLY A 108 -12.16 -2.41 -20.96
CA GLY A 108 -11.47 -2.86 -19.77
C GLY A 108 -10.07 -3.42 -20.05
N MET A 109 -9.42 -2.97 -21.12
CA MET A 109 -8.03 -3.29 -21.46
C MET A 109 -7.09 -2.20 -20.94
N LEU A 110 -5.91 -2.61 -20.45
CA LEU A 110 -4.92 -1.68 -19.91
C LEU A 110 -4.46 -0.69 -21.00
N ASP A 111 -4.69 0.59 -20.77
CA ASP A 111 -4.19 1.70 -21.58
C ASP A 111 -2.78 2.07 -21.09
N ALA A 112 -1.77 1.49 -21.76
CA ALA A 112 -0.37 1.70 -21.42
C ALA A 112 0.11 3.14 -21.69
N GLU A 113 -0.54 3.88 -22.60
CA GLU A 113 -0.16 5.24 -22.94
C GLU A 113 -0.61 6.23 -21.87
N LYS A 114 -1.80 6.02 -21.29
CA LYS A 114 -2.30 6.84 -20.17
C LYS A 114 -1.76 6.41 -18.80
N THR A 115 -1.22 5.20 -18.68
CA THR A 115 -0.70 4.69 -17.41
C THR A 115 0.70 5.23 -17.12
N GLU A 116 0.80 6.22 -16.23
CA GLU A 116 2.10 6.80 -15.87
C GLU A 116 2.90 5.97 -14.84
N PHE A 117 2.19 5.20 -13.98
CA PHE A 117 2.79 4.45 -12.88
C PHE A 117 1.93 3.23 -12.53
N LEU A 118 2.52 2.05 -12.57
CA LEU A 118 1.87 0.77 -12.29
C LEU A 118 2.80 -0.12 -11.47
N VAL A 119 2.25 -0.72 -10.41
CA VAL A 119 2.92 -1.70 -9.55
C VAL A 119 2.03 -2.94 -9.52
N GLY A 120 2.48 -3.99 -10.20
CA GLY A 120 1.72 -5.22 -10.38
C GLY A 120 1.42 -5.95 -9.07
N ASN A 121 0.24 -6.55 -8.97
CA ASN A 121 -0.21 -7.28 -7.79
C ASN A 121 0.71 -8.47 -7.47
N ASP A 122 1.21 -9.17 -8.50
CA ASP A 122 2.12 -10.31 -8.31
C ASP A 122 3.43 -9.88 -7.67
N TYR A 123 3.96 -8.70 -8.03
CA TYR A 123 5.17 -8.17 -7.40
C TYR A 123 4.94 -7.87 -5.92
N VAL A 124 3.80 -7.28 -5.56
CA VAL A 124 3.41 -7.01 -4.17
C VAL A 124 3.25 -8.31 -3.37
N LEU A 125 2.52 -9.28 -3.94
CA LEU A 125 2.29 -10.59 -3.32
C LEU A 125 3.61 -11.36 -3.14
N ASN A 126 4.50 -11.34 -4.14
CA ASN A 126 5.81 -11.98 -4.07
C ASN A 126 6.69 -11.38 -2.98
N LEU A 127 6.77 -10.04 -2.89
CA LEU A 127 7.54 -9.39 -1.83
C LEU A 127 7.00 -9.70 -0.44
N ALA A 128 5.68 -9.70 -0.27
CA ALA A 128 5.08 -10.06 1.02
C ALA A 128 5.32 -11.52 1.40
N ARG A 129 5.37 -12.44 0.41
CA ARG A 129 5.74 -13.84 0.63
C ARG A 129 7.22 -13.99 0.99
N SER A 130 8.11 -13.22 0.38
CA SER A 130 9.55 -13.26 0.66
C SER A 130 9.91 -12.65 2.03
N TYR A 131 9.14 -11.66 2.49
CA TYR A 131 9.37 -10.97 3.77
C TYR A 131 8.11 -10.92 4.64
N PRO A 132 7.57 -12.08 5.07
CA PRO A 132 6.26 -12.14 5.73
C PRO A 132 6.24 -11.54 7.14
N ASN A 133 7.42 -11.33 7.75
CA ASN A 133 7.54 -10.69 9.06
C ASN A 133 7.45 -9.16 8.98
N GLU A 134 7.79 -8.60 7.83
CA GLU A 134 7.86 -7.17 7.55
C GLU A 134 6.69 -6.66 6.73
N PHE A 135 6.24 -7.43 5.74
CA PHE A 135 5.30 -6.96 4.74
C PHE A 135 3.95 -7.68 4.77
N LEU A 136 2.91 -6.92 4.42
CA LEU A 136 1.58 -7.40 4.11
C LEU A 136 1.20 -6.93 2.70
N PRO A 137 0.56 -7.77 1.89
CA PRO A 137 0.20 -7.40 0.52
C PRO A 137 -1.08 -6.55 0.48
N GLY A 138 -0.96 -5.30 0.02
CA GLY A 138 -2.07 -4.43 -0.33
C GLY A 138 -2.18 -4.31 -1.85
N VAL A 139 -3.01 -5.16 -2.46
CA VAL A 139 -3.17 -5.19 -3.92
C VAL A 139 -3.94 -3.97 -4.41
N SER A 140 -3.87 -3.69 -5.70
CA SER A 140 -4.64 -2.64 -6.34
C SER A 140 -5.53 -3.25 -7.43
N ILE A 141 -6.80 -2.85 -7.45
CA ILE A 141 -7.78 -3.32 -8.44
C ILE A 141 -8.49 -2.09 -8.99
N ASN A 142 -8.31 -1.80 -10.27
CA ASN A 142 -9.11 -0.81 -10.97
C ASN A 142 -10.46 -1.44 -11.36
N PRO A 143 -11.63 -0.92 -10.92
CA PRO A 143 -12.94 -1.47 -11.29
C PRO A 143 -13.23 -1.45 -12.80
N GLN A 144 -12.53 -0.61 -13.57
CA GLN A 144 -12.71 -0.53 -15.03
C GLN A 144 -12.04 -1.67 -15.79
N ARG A 145 -11.14 -2.43 -15.17
CA ARG A 145 -10.54 -3.59 -15.84
C ARG A 145 -11.59 -4.69 -16.04
N ARG A 146 -11.54 -5.36 -17.19
CA ARG A 146 -12.54 -6.37 -17.56
C ARG A 146 -12.62 -7.57 -16.61
N ASP A 147 -11.52 -7.89 -15.96
CA ASP A 147 -11.32 -9.03 -15.05
C ASP A 147 -11.27 -8.59 -13.58
N ALA A 148 -11.89 -7.45 -13.21
CA ALA A 148 -11.75 -6.85 -11.87
C ALA A 148 -12.11 -7.81 -10.73
N LEU A 149 -13.21 -8.55 -10.89
CA LEU A 149 -13.69 -9.49 -9.89
C LEU A 149 -12.81 -10.76 -9.85
N ASP A 150 -12.43 -11.28 -11.02
CA ASP A 150 -11.54 -12.45 -11.11
C ASP A 150 -10.17 -12.16 -10.49
N GLU A 151 -9.61 -10.98 -10.74
CA GLU A 151 -8.34 -10.54 -10.15
C GLU A 151 -8.48 -10.32 -8.63
N LEU A 152 -9.60 -9.77 -8.17
CA LEU A 152 -9.88 -9.62 -6.74
C LEU A 152 -9.88 -10.98 -6.05
N ASP A 153 -10.62 -11.96 -6.59
CA ASP A 153 -10.70 -13.31 -6.05
C ASP A 153 -9.33 -14.01 -6.05
N ARG A 154 -8.56 -13.85 -7.13
CA ARG A 154 -7.18 -14.34 -7.23
C ARG A 154 -6.28 -13.73 -6.16
N CYS A 155 -6.35 -12.41 -5.97
CA CYS A 155 -5.53 -11.70 -4.99
C CYS A 155 -5.89 -12.07 -3.55
N VAL A 156 -7.20 -12.21 -3.25
CA VAL A 156 -7.67 -12.68 -1.94
C VAL A 156 -7.14 -14.08 -1.66
N THR A 157 -7.27 -14.99 -2.63
CA THR A 157 -6.74 -16.36 -2.54
C THR A 157 -5.22 -16.38 -2.35
N ALA A 158 -4.50 -15.47 -3.00
CA ALA A 158 -3.05 -15.31 -2.86
C ALA A 158 -2.62 -14.63 -1.55
N GLY A 159 -3.56 -14.19 -0.71
CA GLY A 159 -3.30 -13.69 0.64
C GLY A 159 -3.30 -12.17 0.80
N ALA A 160 -3.86 -11.42 -0.15
CA ALA A 160 -4.10 -9.99 -0.03
C ALA A 160 -4.76 -9.63 1.31
N LYS A 161 -4.31 -8.53 1.93
CA LYS A 161 -4.84 -8.02 3.21
C LYS A 161 -5.57 -6.69 3.08
N LEU A 162 -5.36 -6.01 1.95
CA LEU A 162 -5.95 -4.73 1.63
C LEU A 162 -6.14 -4.66 0.11
N VAL A 163 -7.23 -4.04 -0.31
CA VAL A 163 -7.46 -3.68 -1.71
C VAL A 163 -7.49 -2.17 -1.81
N LYS A 164 -6.64 -1.64 -2.69
CA LYS A 164 -6.57 -0.23 -3.00
C LYS A 164 -7.32 0.02 -4.31
N VAL A 165 -8.26 0.96 -4.27
CA VAL A 165 -8.98 1.45 -5.45
C VAL A 165 -8.57 2.91 -5.64
N LEU A 166 -8.19 3.26 -6.88
CA LEU A 166 -7.60 4.54 -7.22
C LEU A 166 -8.49 5.31 -8.18
N PRO A 167 -9.21 6.35 -7.74
CA PRO A 167 -10.05 7.15 -8.63
C PRO A 167 -9.25 7.90 -9.71
N ASN A 168 -7.98 8.24 -9.44
CA ASN A 168 -7.13 8.99 -10.37
C ASN A 168 -6.68 8.17 -11.58
N THR A 169 -6.87 6.85 -11.58
CA THR A 169 -6.62 5.98 -12.73
C THR A 169 -7.92 5.53 -13.39
N GLN A 170 -9.06 6.07 -12.96
CA GLN A 170 -10.37 5.79 -13.54
C GLN A 170 -10.76 6.94 -14.47
N GLY A 171 -10.66 6.74 -15.80
CA GLY A 171 -10.83 7.84 -16.77
C GLY A 171 -10.66 7.47 -18.25
#